data_AF-A0A444HCS6-F1
#
_entry.id   AF-A0A444HCS6-F1
#
_cell.length_a   1.000
_cell.length_b   1.000
_cell.length_c   1.000
_cell.angle_alpha   90.00
_cell.angle_beta   90.00
_cell.angle_gamma   90.00
#
_symmetry.space_group_name_H-M   'P 1'
#
loop_
_entity.id
_entity.type
_entity.pdbx_description
1 polymer ?
#
loop_
_entity_poly.entity_id
_entity_poly.type
_entity_poly.pdbx_seq_one_letter_code
_entity_poly.pdbx_strand_id
1 'polypeptide(L)'
;MRILFIIFMFILQNASAQTKSDEIFLFENQKIKYTTLDFKDDIYRVSKFFVIINQKHDVNKCFKNKHLKPYFINIPTDIPKEKQEKLFLEFVSYITGRVKLIDSDFFVISDIDYTGIYKEIFEKEHRYKGYYMNNINDIYLNPTKAEICKMLQ
;
A
#
# COMPACT_ATOMS: atom_id res chain seq x y z
N MET A 1 -40.88 6.80 25.67
CA MET A 1 -39.83 5.98 25.00
C MET A 1 -39.60 6.38 23.53
N ARG A 2 -39.33 7.66 23.23
CA ARG A 2 -38.96 8.10 21.85
C ARG A 2 -37.55 8.72 21.78
N ILE A 3 -37.08 9.28 22.89
CA ILE A 3 -35.79 9.98 22.97
C ILE A 3 -34.61 8.99 23.08
N LEU A 4 -34.80 7.81 23.70
CA LEU A 4 -33.75 6.79 23.81
C LEU A 4 -33.30 6.23 22.44
N PHE A 5 -34.20 6.21 21.45
CA PHE A 5 -33.91 5.68 20.11
C PHE A 5 -33.02 6.62 19.30
N ILE A 6 -33.16 7.93 19.49
CA ILE A 6 -32.37 8.95 18.77
C ILE A 6 -30.93 8.98 19.30
N ILE A 7 -30.71 8.79 20.60
CA ILE A 7 -29.37 8.72 21.20
C ILE A 7 -28.63 7.45 20.72
N PHE A 8 -29.32 6.32 20.59
CA PHE A 8 -28.73 5.08 20.07
C PHE A 8 -28.34 5.21 18.58
N MET A 9 -29.08 6.01 17.81
CA MET A 9 -28.81 6.24 16.39
C MET A 9 -27.59 7.14 16.13
N PHE A 10 -27.28 8.07 17.05
CA PHE A 10 -26.09 8.94 16.97
C PHE A 10 -24.79 8.22 17.39
N ILE A 11 -24.87 7.19 18.23
CA ILE A 11 -23.68 6.41 18.65
C ILE A 11 -23.22 5.45 17.54
N LEU A 12 -24.11 5.06 16.63
CA LEU A 12 -23.81 4.12 15.54
C LEU A 12 -23.06 4.72 14.33
N GLN A 13 -22.83 6.05 14.30
CA GLN A 13 -22.14 6.70 13.18
C GLN A 13 -20.63 6.94 13.38
N ASN A 14 -20.02 6.38 14.43
CA ASN A 14 -18.56 6.19 14.47
C ASN A 14 -18.16 4.95 13.66
N ALA A 15 -18.66 4.83 12.43
CA ALA A 15 -18.04 3.95 11.45
C ALA A 15 -16.68 4.55 11.15
N SER A 16 -15.60 3.80 11.40
CA SER A 16 -14.23 4.20 11.07
C SER A 16 -14.15 4.63 9.61
N ALA A 17 -14.18 5.93 9.36
CA ALA A 17 -14.21 6.47 8.01
C ALA A 17 -12.82 6.34 7.40
N GLN A 18 -12.67 5.42 6.47
CA GLN A 18 -11.49 5.30 5.63
C GLN A 18 -11.51 6.43 4.60
N THR A 19 -10.42 7.18 4.52
CA THR A 19 -10.22 8.25 3.54
C THR A 19 -9.34 7.73 2.42
N LYS A 20 -9.77 7.95 1.18
CA LYS A 20 -8.94 7.66 0.01
C LYS A 20 -8.03 8.87 -0.26
N SER A 21 -6.73 8.63 -0.33
CA SER A 21 -5.73 9.65 -0.63
C SER A 21 -5.09 9.33 -1.98
N ASP A 22 -5.31 10.21 -2.97
CA ASP A 22 -4.69 10.12 -4.29
C ASP A 22 -3.46 11.06 -4.31
N GLU A 23 -2.28 10.48 -4.50
CA GLU A 23 -1.00 11.16 -4.37
C GLU A 23 -0.12 10.98 -5.61
N ILE A 24 0.98 11.74 -5.65
CA ILE A 24 1.92 11.75 -6.76
C ILE A 24 3.32 11.40 -6.26
N PHE A 25 3.93 10.44 -6.95
CA PHE A 25 5.33 10.06 -6.83
C PHE A 25 6.07 10.48 -8.12
N LEU A 26 7.30 10.97 -8.00
CA LEU A 26 8.11 11.40 -9.15
C LEU A 26 9.15 10.33 -9.49
N PHE A 27 9.13 9.87 -10.74
CA PHE A 27 10.10 8.91 -11.27
C PHE A 27 10.68 9.44 -12.60
N GLU A 28 11.98 9.72 -12.66
CA GLU A 28 12.68 10.18 -13.86
C GLU A 28 11.93 11.29 -14.64
N ASN A 29 11.46 12.32 -13.92
CA ASN A 29 10.66 13.45 -14.42
C ASN A 29 9.22 13.14 -14.81
N GLN A 30 8.75 11.91 -14.61
CA GLN A 30 7.35 11.53 -14.76
C GLN A 30 6.59 11.58 -13.44
N LYS A 31 5.33 12.01 -13.49
CA LYS A 31 4.40 12.01 -12.36
C LYS A 31 3.61 10.71 -12.36
N ILE A 32 3.91 9.82 -11.42
CA ILE A 32 3.20 8.55 -11.25
C ILE A 32 2.14 8.74 -10.16
N LYS A 33 0.88 8.50 -10.51
CA LYS A 33 -0.22 8.54 -9.54
C LYS A 33 -0.30 7.25 -8.76
N TYR A 34 -0.48 7.35 -7.45
CA TYR A 34 -0.83 6.22 -6.60
C TYR A 34 -1.97 6.61 -5.67
N THR A 35 -2.62 5.60 -5.11
CA THR A 35 -3.63 5.80 -4.06
C THR A 35 -3.21 5.05 -2.81
N THR A 36 -3.44 5.64 -1.66
CA THR A 36 -3.44 4.94 -0.37
C THR A 36 -4.78 5.15 0.34
N LEU A 37 -5.02 4.37 1.39
CA LEU A 37 -6.20 4.46 2.23
C LEU A 37 -5.74 4.80 3.65
N ASP A 38 -6.21 5.92 4.16
CA ASP A 38 -5.88 6.42 5.50
C ASP A 38 -7.09 6.28 6.42
N PHE A 39 -6.88 5.76 7.62
CA PHE A 39 -7.91 5.75 8.65
C PHE A 39 -7.80 7.04 9.44
N LYS A 40 -8.92 7.75 9.63
CA LYS A 40 -8.94 9.08 10.30
C LYS A 40 -8.50 9.08 11.76
N ASP A 41 -8.35 7.91 12.37
CA ASP A 41 -7.82 7.78 13.73
C ASP A 41 -6.30 7.55 13.67
N ASP A 42 -5.54 8.63 13.90
CA ASP A 42 -4.07 8.68 13.92
C ASP A 42 -3.40 7.85 15.04
N ILE A 43 -4.16 7.06 15.80
CA ILE A 43 -3.69 6.35 17.00
C ILE A 43 -3.06 4.99 16.66
N TYR A 44 -3.32 4.44 15.47
CA TYR A 44 -2.95 3.05 15.15
C TYR A 44 -1.61 2.94 14.42
N ARG A 45 -0.68 2.15 14.97
CA ARG A 45 0.54 1.75 14.27
C ARG A 45 0.20 0.84 13.10
N VAL A 46 0.81 1.11 11.94
CA VAL A 46 0.76 0.23 10.77
C VAL A 46 1.60 -1.01 11.06
N SER A 47 0.95 -2.17 11.13
CA SER A 47 1.63 -3.44 11.37
C SER A 47 2.11 -4.09 10.07
N LYS A 48 1.33 -3.91 8.99
CA LYS A 48 1.62 -4.46 7.68
C LYS A 48 1.30 -3.44 6.60
N PHE A 49 2.05 -3.43 5.52
CA PHE A 49 1.71 -2.66 4.34
C PHE A 49 1.81 -3.51 3.08
N PHE A 50 0.97 -3.15 2.11
CA PHE A 50 0.85 -3.85 0.84
C PHE A 50 1.16 -2.87 -0.29
N VAL A 51 2.03 -3.25 -1.20
CA VAL A 51 2.18 -2.57 -2.50
C VAL A 51 1.46 -3.39 -3.55
N ILE A 52 0.42 -2.80 -4.13
CA ILE A 52 -0.51 -3.45 -5.06
C ILE A 52 -0.34 -2.80 -6.43
N ILE A 53 0.19 -3.55 -7.39
CA ILE A 53 0.68 -3.05 -8.69
C ILE A 53 -0.20 -3.58 -9.81
N ASN A 54 -0.73 -2.69 -10.68
CA ASN A 54 -1.55 -3.03 -11.85
C ASN A 54 -2.83 -3.86 -11.58
N GLN A 55 -3.18 -4.12 -10.33
CA GLN A 55 -4.34 -4.93 -9.93
C GLN A 55 -5.59 -4.08 -9.63
N LYS A 56 -5.69 -2.87 -10.22
CA LYS A 56 -6.57 -1.84 -9.67
C LYS A 56 -7.84 -1.62 -10.48
N HIS A 57 -8.87 -2.40 -10.18
CA HIS A 57 -10.28 -2.00 -10.19
C HIS A 57 -11.11 -3.03 -9.38
N ASP A 58 -11.14 -2.90 -8.03
CA ASP A 58 -12.27 -3.29 -7.13
C ASP A 58 -11.89 -3.71 -5.69
N VAL A 59 -10.62 -3.77 -5.32
CA VAL A 59 -10.21 -4.29 -3.99
C VAL A 59 -10.24 -3.25 -2.86
N ASN A 60 -10.52 -1.97 -3.17
CA ASN A 60 -10.60 -0.91 -2.15
C ASN A 60 -11.64 -1.21 -1.06
N LYS A 61 -12.75 -1.87 -1.41
CA LYS A 61 -13.81 -2.26 -0.47
C LYS A 61 -13.41 -3.43 0.46
N CYS A 62 -12.30 -4.09 0.18
CA CYS A 62 -11.84 -5.25 0.94
C CYS A 62 -10.99 -4.86 2.15
N PHE A 63 -10.47 -3.63 2.17
CA PHE A 63 -9.73 -3.10 3.31
C PHE A 63 -10.67 -2.68 4.45
N LYS A 64 -10.75 -3.54 5.46
CA LYS A 64 -11.49 -3.26 6.70
C LYS A 64 -10.58 -3.11 7.92
N ASN A 65 -9.33 -3.54 7.81
CA ASN A 65 -8.39 -3.60 8.92
C ASN A 65 -7.51 -2.35 9.00
N LYS A 66 -7.61 -1.63 10.13
CA LYS A 66 -6.89 -0.39 10.41
C LYS A 66 -5.38 -0.54 10.62
N HIS A 67 -4.89 -1.77 10.80
CA HIS A 67 -3.47 -2.07 10.99
C HIS A 67 -2.75 -2.44 9.69
N LEU A 68 -3.47 -2.44 8.56
CA LEU A 68 -2.96 -2.70 7.23
C LEU A 68 -2.98 -1.41 6.40
N LYS A 69 -1.90 -1.11 5.68
CA LYS A 69 -1.82 0.06 4.81
C LYS A 69 -1.58 -0.31 3.34
N PRO A 70 -2.57 -0.16 2.44
CA PRO A 70 -2.35 -0.36 1.02
C PRO A 70 -1.74 0.82 0.31
N TYR A 71 -0.92 0.51 -0.69
CA TYR A 71 -0.44 1.43 -1.70
C TYR A 71 -0.76 0.85 -3.07
N PHE A 72 -1.68 1.49 -3.78
CA PHE A 72 -2.12 1.06 -5.10
C PHE A 72 -1.49 1.92 -6.18
N ILE A 73 -0.66 1.31 -7.00
CA ILE A 73 0.07 1.96 -8.10
C ILE A 73 -0.15 1.19 -9.40
N ASN A 74 -0.21 1.92 -10.51
CA ASN A 74 -0.14 1.31 -11.84
C ASN A 74 1.21 1.71 -12.45
N ILE A 75 1.95 0.75 -12.96
CA ILE A 75 3.17 0.99 -13.73
C ILE A 75 2.74 1.40 -15.13
N PRO A 76 3.05 2.63 -15.58
CA PRO A 76 2.65 3.07 -16.92
C PRO A 76 3.31 2.23 -18.01
N THR A 77 2.58 1.96 -19.08
CA THR A 77 3.05 1.13 -20.20
C THR A 77 4.15 1.78 -21.03
N ASP A 78 4.31 3.10 -20.91
CA ASP A 78 5.38 3.89 -21.53
C ASP A 78 6.71 3.85 -20.75
N ILE A 79 6.72 3.29 -19.53
CA ILE A 79 7.97 2.98 -18.82
C ILE A 79 8.61 1.74 -19.47
N PRO A 80 9.86 1.85 -19.97
CA PRO A 80 10.59 0.72 -20.53
C PRO A 80 10.67 -0.45 -19.54
N LYS A 81 10.60 -1.69 -20.03
CA LYS A 81 10.55 -2.90 -19.19
C LYS A 81 11.72 -2.97 -18.21
N GLU A 82 12.91 -2.61 -18.66
CA GLU A 82 14.13 -2.57 -17.87
C GLU A 82 14.11 -1.54 -16.73
N LYS A 83 13.18 -0.58 -16.75
CA LYS A 83 13.01 0.44 -15.71
C LYS A 83 11.86 0.16 -14.75
N GLN A 84 11.03 -0.85 -15.00
CA GLN A 84 9.84 -1.11 -14.18
C GLN A 84 10.20 -1.56 -12.76
N GLU A 85 11.22 -2.41 -12.61
CA GLU A 85 11.74 -2.80 -11.29
C GLU A 85 12.38 -1.61 -10.55
N LYS A 86 13.05 -0.73 -11.29
CA LYS A 86 13.61 0.51 -10.72
C LYS A 86 12.51 1.43 -10.22
N LEU A 87 11.40 1.54 -10.95
CA LEU A 87 10.22 2.30 -10.51
C LEU A 87 9.66 1.71 -9.21
N PHE A 88 9.52 0.39 -9.13
CA PHE A 88 9.08 -0.29 -7.90
C PHE A 88 10.00 0.03 -6.72
N LEU A 89 11.32 -0.13 -6.87
CA LEU A 89 12.30 0.20 -5.83
C LEU A 89 12.17 1.65 -5.34
N GLU A 90 12.15 2.61 -6.26
CA GLU A 90 12.07 4.04 -5.95
C GLU A 90 10.73 4.37 -5.28
N PHE A 91 9.64 3.73 -5.71
CA PHE A 91 8.33 3.89 -5.09
C PHE A 91 8.32 3.37 -3.65
N VAL A 92 8.84 2.17 -3.39
CA VAL A 92 8.91 1.60 -2.04
C VAL A 92 9.77 2.49 -1.13
N SER A 93 10.95 2.89 -1.59
CA SER A 93 11.82 3.81 -0.84
C SER A 93 11.13 5.13 -0.50
N TYR A 94 10.33 5.66 -1.43
CA TYR A 94 9.58 6.89 -1.24
C TYR A 94 8.49 6.74 -0.16
N ILE A 95 7.70 5.66 -0.17
CA ILE A 95 6.64 5.47 0.82
C ILE A 95 7.18 5.10 2.21
N THR A 96 8.21 4.26 2.30
CA THR A 96 8.79 3.85 3.59
C THR A 96 9.50 5.03 4.27
N GLY A 97 10.18 5.87 3.50
CA GLY A 97 10.85 7.07 3.99
C GLY A 97 9.90 8.15 4.52
N ARG A 98 8.67 8.25 3.97
CA ARG A 98 7.68 9.27 4.37
C ARG A 98 6.79 8.85 5.53
N VAL A 99 6.42 7.57 5.59
CA VAL A 99 5.34 7.09 6.48
C VAL A 99 5.90 6.29 7.67
N LYS A 100 7.23 6.20 7.83
CA LYS A 100 7.91 5.44 8.90
C LYS A 100 7.42 3.99 8.97
N LEU A 101 7.36 3.32 7.83
CA LEU A 101 6.92 1.91 7.72
C LEU A 101 8.04 0.90 8.03
N ILE A 102 9.17 1.35 8.58
CA ILE A 102 10.42 0.55 8.67
C ILE A 102 10.24 -0.74 9.47
N ASP A 103 9.36 -0.75 10.47
CA ASP A 103 9.11 -1.93 11.33
C ASP A 103 7.84 -2.71 10.93
N SER A 104 7.22 -2.38 9.79
CA SER A 104 6.00 -3.03 9.31
C SER A 104 6.32 -4.22 8.40
N ASP A 105 5.54 -5.30 8.48
CA ASP A 105 5.63 -6.40 7.52
C ASP A 105 5.27 -5.90 6.10
N PHE A 106 6.07 -6.28 5.11
CA PHE A 106 5.92 -5.81 3.73
C PHE A 106 5.46 -6.94 2.81
N PHE A 107 4.36 -6.71 2.08
CA PHE A 107 3.84 -7.63 1.07
C PHE A 107 3.67 -6.94 -0.29
N VAL A 108 3.87 -7.71 -1.37
CA VAL A 108 3.66 -7.23 -2.75
C VAL A 108 2.59 -8.06 -3.43
N ILE A 109 1.66 -7.40 -4.12
CA ILE A 109 0.64 -8.01 -4.96
C ILE A 109 0.78 -7.40 -6.36
N SER A 110 1.00 -8.22 -7.38
CA SER A 110 1.28 -7.71 -8.73
C SER A 110 0.88 -8.67 -9.84
N ASP A 111 0.83 -8.19 -11.07
CA ASP A 111 0.67 -9.01 -12.29
C ASP A 111 1.95 -9.78 -12.66
N ILE A 112 3.12 -9.18 -12.44
CA ILE A 112 4.43 -9.84 -12.62
C ILE A 112 5.37 -9.49 -11.46
N ASP A 113 6.52 -10.16 -11.37
CA ASP A 113 7.50 -9.86 -10.34
C ASP A 113 8.31 -8.60 -10.73
N TYR A 114 8.14 -7.51 -9.97
CA TYR A 114 8.90 -6.25 -10.12
C TYR A 114 10.00 -6.08 -9.07
N THR A 115 10.28 -7.12 -8.27
CA THR A 115 11.03 -7.00 -7.01
C THR A 115 12.50 -7.37 -7.12
N GLY A 116 12.99 -7.78 -8.30
CA GLY A 116 14.35 -8.28 -8.51
C GLY A 116 15.44 -7.34 -7.99
N ILE A 117 15.48 -6.11 -8.51
CA ILE A 117 16.43 -5.08 -8.06
C ILE A 117 16.27 -4.78 -6.55
N TYR A 118 15.02 -4.77 -6.04
CA TYR A 118 14.78 -4.51 -4.62
C TYR A 118 15.44 -5.56 -3.73
N LYS A 119 15.24 -6.84 -4.06
CA LYS A 119 15.83 -7.98 -3.34
C LYS A 119 17.35 -7.91 -3.38
N GLU A 120 17.92 -7.64 -4.56
CA GLU A 120 19.37 -7.55 -4.73
C GLU A 120 20.00 -6.47 -3.82
N ILE A 121 19.38 -5.28 -3.74
CA ILE A 121 19.87 -4.21 -2.87
C ILE A 121 19.65 -4.54 -1.40
N PHE A 122 18.49 -5.12 -1.06
CA PHE A 122 18.18 -5.50 0.31
C PHE A 122 19.20 -6.50 0.85
N GLU A 123 19.56 -7.53 0.09
CA GLU A 123 20.56 -8.54 0.48
C GLU A 123 21.96 -7.95 0.70
N LYS A 124 22.29 -6.84 0.05
CA LYS A 124 23.63 -6.22 0.13
C LYS A 124 23.75 -5.20 1.25
N GLU A 125 22.81 -4.26 1.35
CA GLU A 125 22.97 -3.07 2.21
C GLU A 125 21.80 -2.83 3.16
N HIS A 126 20.64 -3.50 2.96
CA HIS A 126 19.38 -3.23 3.66
C HIS A 126 18.96 -1.73 3.66
N ARG A 127 19.56 -0.94 2.77
CA ARG A 127 19.36 0.51 2.64
C ARG A 127 19.40 0.91 1.18
N TYR A 128 18.63 1.93 0.84
CA TYR A 128 18.65 2.57 -0.47
C TYR A 128 18.51 4.07 -0.32
N LYS A 129 19.44 4.84 -0.91
CA LYS A 129 19.50 6.31 -0.80
C LYS A 129 19.43 6.82 0.65
N GLY A 130 20.04 6.09 1.58
CA GLY A 130 20.08 6.42 3.02
C GLY A 130 18.82 6.02 3.81
N TYR A 131 17.77 5.51 3.16
CA TYR A 131 16.58 5.00 3.82
C TYR A 131 16.70 3.51 4.09
N TYR A 132 16.20 3.07 5.26
CA TYR A 132 16.07 1.64 5.57
C TYR A 132 15.04 0.99 4.65
N MET A 133 15.33 -0.26 4.28
CA MET A 133 14.45 -1.11 3.50
C MET A 133 13.91 -2.24 4.36
N ASN A 134 12.69 -2.67 4.08
CA ASN A 134 12.06 -3.78 4.78
C ASN A 134 12.27 -5.05 3.97
N ASN A 135 12.36 -6.20 4.65
CA ASN A 135 12.28 -7.47 3.93
C ASN A 135 10.90 -7.60 3.28
N ILE A 136 10.83 -8.12 2.05
CA ILE A 136 9.54 -8.51 1.46
C ILE A 136 9.17 -9.87 2.04
N ASN A 137 8.11 -9.91 2.86
CA ASN A 137 7.64 -11.12 3.50
C ASN A 137 7.05 -12.09 2.48
N ASP A 138 6.27 -11.59 1.51
CA ASP A 138 5.67 -12.41 0.45
C ASP A 138 5.35 -11.61 -0.82
N ILE A 139 5.31 -12.31 -1.97
CA ILE A 139 5.00 -11.76 -3.30
C ILE A 139 3.90 -12.61 -3.93
N TYR A 140 2.73 -12.02 -4.11
CA TYR A 140 1.57 -12.66 -4.71
C TYR A 140 1.43 -12.23 -6.17
N LEU A 141 1.66 -13.16 -7.09
CA LEU A 141 1.59 -12.92 -8.54
C LEU A 141 0.22 -13.34 -9.10
N ASN A 142 -0.42 -12.42 -9.84
CA ASN A 142 -1.75 -12.58 -10.43
C ASN A 142 -2.84 -13.13 -9.49
N PRO A 143 -2.93 -12.69 -8.20
CA PRO A 143 -4.01 -13.16 -7.35
C PRO A 143 -5.36 -12.63 -7.85
N THR A 144 -6.39 -13.45 -7.72
CA THR A 144 -7.77 -13.07 -7.97
C THR A 144 -8.22 -12.00 -6.96
N LYS A 145 -9.26 -11.25 -7.32
CA LYS A 145 -9.91 -10.28 -6.41
C LYS A 145 -10.28 -10.92 -5.06
N ALA A 146 -10.79 -12.15 -5.06
CA ALA A 146 -11.19 -12.84 -3.83
C ALA A 146 -9.99 -13.12 -2.91
N GLU A 147 -8.86 -13.55 -3.49
CA GLU A 147 -7.61 -13.78 -2.76
C GLU A 147 -7.06 -12.49 -2.18
N ILE A 148 -7.00 -11.42 -3.00
CA ILE A 148 -6.60 -10.09 -2.54
C ILE A 148 -7.49 -9.68 -1.37
N CYS A 149 -8.81 -9.83 -1.48
CA CYS A 149 -9.72 -9.45 -0.40
C CYS A 149 -9.52 -10.27 0.88
N LYS A 150 -9.16 -11.55 0.78
CA LYS A 150 -8.83 -12.39 1.94
C LYS A 150 -7.53 -11.96 2.63
N MET A 151 -6.54 -11.50 1.87
CA MET A 151 -5.26 -11.00 2.41
C MET A 151 -5.41 -9.68 3.18
N LEU A 152 -6.48 -8.93 2.92
CA LEU A 152 -6.69 -7.56 3.39
C LEU A 152 -7.81 -7.42 4.44
N GLN A 153 -8.42 -8.52 4.83
CA GLN A 153 -9.37 -8.64 5.94
C GLN A 153 -8.63 -8.92 7.24
#